data_AF-A0A369XS92-F1
#
_entry.id   AF-A0A369XS92-F1
#
_cell.length_a   1.000
_cell.length_b   1.000
_cell.length_c   1.000
_cell.angle_alpha   90.00
_cell.angle_beta   90.00
_cell.angle_gamma   90.00
#
_symmetry.space_group_name_H-M   'P 1'
#
loop_
_entity.id
_entity.type
_entity.pdbx_description
1 polymer ?
#
loop_
_entity_poly.entity_id
_entity_poly.type
_entity_poly.pdbx_seq_one_letter_code
_entity_poly.pdbx_strand_id
1 'polypeptide(L)'
;MKRLTLFAAMSLLAGPAAATPEPAASAASAASTLAAISDLGQLNGQALACGEMAIAGEAKQLVIRHAPKSRRYGETFEEQTNAAFLAQGQKGHEPCPAAATFSGRLDELSKRLQALLPTAPAASR
;
A
#
# COMPACT_ATOMS: atom_id res chain seq x y z
N MET A 1 -58.22 -12.65 -42.27
CA MET A 1 -58.23 -13.45 -41.01
C MET A 1 -56.99 -14.33 -41.07
N LYS A 2 -56.00 -14.33 -40.18
CA LYS A 2 -55.91 -14.10 -38.74
C LYS A 2 -54.45 -13.70 -38.45
N ARG A 3 -54.22 -12.65 -37.67
CA ARG A 3 -52.89 -12.26 -37.18
C ARG A 3 -52.44 -13.28 -36.13
N LEU A 4 -51.23 -13.82 -36.22
CA LEU A 4 -50.62 -14.58 -35.13
C LEU A 4 -49.22 -14.01 -34.86
N THR A 5 -49.19 -13.12 -33.88
CA THR A 5 -48.03 -12.61 -33.17
C THR A 5 -47.30 -13.75 -32.44
N LEU A 6 -45.99 -13.89 -32.64
CA LEU A 6 -45.11 -14.54 -31.68
C LEU A 6 -44.10 -13.51 -31.17
N PHE A 7 -44.36 -13.02 -29.96
CA PHE A 7 -43.38 -12.31 -29.14
C PHE A 7 -42.47 -13.36 -28.49
N ALA A 8 -41.23 -13.47 -28.96
CA ALA A 8 -40.18 -14.20 -28.26
C ALA A 8 -39.58 -13.28 -27.18
N ALA A 9 -40.16 -13.32 -25.98
CA ALA A 9 -39.56 -12.71 -24.80
C ALA A 9 -38.43 -13.63 -24.30
N MET A 10 -37.20 -13.32 -24.70
CA MET A 10 -36.00 -13.99 -24.21
C MET A 10 -35.61 -13.34 -22.87
N SER A 11 -36.13 -13.91 -21.78
CA SER A 11 -35.87 -13.47 -20.42
C SER A 11 -34.38 -13.63 -20.07
N LEU A 12 -33.69 -12.50 -19.87
CA LEU A 12 -32.38 -12.49 -19.23
C LEU A 12 -32.54 -12.97 -17.78
N LEU A 13 -31.95 -14.12 -17.45
CA LEU A 13 -31.72 -14.55 -16.07
C LEU A 13 -30.67 -13.62 -15.44
N ALA A 14 -31.14 -12.50 -14.90
CA ALA A 14 -30.37 -11.70 -13.95
C ALA A 14 -30.29 -12.49 -12.64
N GLY A 15 -29.22 -13.28 -12.47
CA GLY A 15 -28.88 -13.87 -11.19
C GLY A 15 -28.48 -12.76 -10.21
N PRO A 16 -28.95 -12.78 -8.95
CA PRO A 16 -28.51 -11.82 -7.97
C PRO A 16 -27.03 -12.10 -7.67
N ALA A 17 -26.16 -11.20 -8.11
CA ALA A 17 -24.81 -11.11 -7.60
C ALA A 17 -24.93 -10.74 -6.11
N ALA A 18 -24.89 -11.75 -5.23
CA ALA A 18 -24.74 -11.53 -3.81
C ALA A 18 -23.37 -10.90 -3.57
N ALA A 19 -23.32 -9.57 -3.54
CA ALA A 19 -22.21 -8.83 -2.98
C ALA A 19 -22.14 -9.20 -1.50
N THR A 20 -21.23 -10.11 -1.14
CA THR A 20 -20.91 -10.35 0.25
C THR A 20 -20.32 -9.04 0.80
N PRO A 21 -20.92 -8.43 1.83
CA PRO A 21 -20.34 -7.25 2.44
C PRO A 21 -18.99 -7.67 3.04
N GLU A 22 -17.91 -7.18 2.45
CA GLU A 22 -16.59 -7.32 3.05
C GLU A 22 -16.65 -6.65 4.44
N PRO A 23 -16.27 -7.33 5.52
CA PRO A 23 -16.41 -6.76 6.86
C PRO A 23 -15.63 -5.45 6.94
N ALA A 24 -16.27 -4.38 7.43
CA ALA A 24 -15.66 -3.04 7.55
C ALA A 24 -14.32 -3.05 8.33
N ALA A 25 -14.12 -4.04 9.21
CA ALA A 25 -12.85 -4.27 9.90
C ALA A 25 -11.68 -4.68 8.96
N SER A 26 -11.96 -5.41 7.88
CA SER A 26 -10.98 -5.77 6.83
C SER A 26 -10.60 -4.55 5.98
N ALA A 27 -11.59 -3.74 5.60
CA ALA A 27 -11.35 -2.51 4.85
C ALA A 27 -10.57 -1.47 5.68
N ALA A 28 -10.91 -1.32 6.96
CA ALA A 28 -10.19 -0.43 7.89
C ALA A 28 -8.75 -0.90 8.13
N SER A 29 -8.52 -2.21 8.29
CA SER A 29 -7.17 -2.76 8.43
C SER A 29 -6.37 -2.54 7.14
N ALA A 30 -6.94 -2.80 5.97
CA ALA A 30 -6.28 -2.56 4.68
C ALA A 30 -5.92 -1.07 4.47
N ALA A 31 -6.80 -0.15 4.86
CA ALA A 31 -6.53 1.29 4.80
C ALA A 31 -5.39 1.68 5.75
N SER A 32 -5.38 1.15 6.98
CA SER A 32 -4.31 1.41 7.95
C SER A 32 -2.95 0.85 7.48
N THR A 33 -2.95 -0.32 6.84
CA THR A 33 -1.76 -0.92 6.25
C THR A 33 -1.23 -0.07 5.10
N LEU A 34 -2.11 0.40 4.21
CA LEU A 34 -1.69 1.31 3.14
C LEU A 34 -1.06 2.58 3.66
N ALA A 35 -1.64 3.16 4.72
CA ALA A 35 -1.08 4.36 5.33
C ALA A 35 0.34 4.10 5.87
N ALA A 36 0.56 2.97 6.56
CA ALA A 36 1.89 2.61 7.05
C ALA A 36 2.91 2.38 5.90
N ILE A 37 2.47 1.80 4.78
CA ILE A 37 3.30 1.59 3.59
C ILE A 37 3.61 2.91 2.88
N SER A 38 2.63 3.81 2.81
CA SER A 38 2.81 5.18 2.32
C SER A 38 3.87 5.92 3.14
N ASP A 39 3.77 5.87 4.46
CA ASP A 39 4.72 6.53 5.36
C ASP A 39 6.15 5.96 5.22
N LEU A 40 6.28 4.65 4.99
CA LEU A 40 7.57 4.02 4.66
C LEU A 40 8.12 4.48 3.32
N GLY A 41 7.26 4.65 2.31
CA GLY A 41 7.67 5.22 1.02
C GLY A 41 8.18 6.65 1.18
N GLN A 42 7.48 7.49 1.95
CA GLN A 42 7.92 8.86 2.23
C GLN A 42 9.28 8.90 2.94
N LEU A 43 9.49 8.05 3.95
CA LEU A 43 10.77 7.93 4.65
C LEU A 43 11.88 7.49 3.70
N ASN A 44 11.60 6.48 2.85
CA ASN A 44 12.56 5.96 1.87
C ASN A 44 13.00 7.05 0.88
N GLY A 45 12.06 7.74 0.26
CA GLY A 45 12.35 8.80 -0.72
C GLY A 45 13.17 9.93 -0.12
N GLN A 46 12.80 10.37 1.09
CA GLN A 46 13.56 11.40 1.79
C GLN A 46 14.97 10.93 2.15
N ALA A 47 15.12 9.69 2.64
CA ALA A 47 16.43 9.11 2.96
C ALA A 47 17.32 9.01 1.73
N LEU A 48 16.77 8.58 0.58
CA LEU A 48 17.49 8.52 -0.70
C LEU A 48 18.00 9.90 -1.13
N ALA A 49 17.15 10.92 -1.10
CA ALA A 49 17.55 12.29 -1.45
C ALA A 49 18.63 12.85 -0.51
N CYS A 50 18.69 12.35 0.72
CA CYS A 50 19.65 12.72 1.74
C CYS A 50 20.91 11.82 1.79
N GLY A 51 21.02 10.80 0.93
CA GLY A 51 22.16 9.88 0.92
C GLY A 51 22.17 8.85 2.04
N GLU A 52 21.09 8.71 2.81
CA GLU A 52 20.92 7.76 3.92
C GLU A 52 20.56 6.36 3.38
N MET A 53 21.48 5.76 2.61
CA MET A 53 21.23 4.55 1.84
C MET A 53 20.85 3.33 2.69
N ALA A 54 21.40 3.21 3.91
CA ALA A 54 21.08 2.14 4.84
C ALA A 54 19.61 2.22 5.30
N ILE A 55 19.14 3.42 5.63
CA ILE A 55 17.74 3.68 6.04
C ILE A 55 16.80 3.40 4.88
N ALA A 56 17.12 3.91 3.68
CA ALA A 56 16.31 3.66 2.49
C ALA A 56 16.19 2.15 2.22
N GLY A 57 17.32 1.44 2.24
CA GLY A 57 17.35 -0.02 2.08
C GLY A 57 16.45 -0.74 3.08
N GLU A 58 16.53 -0.39 4.36
CA GLU A 58 15.74 -1.05 5.40
C GLU A 58 14.24 -0.73 5.32
N ALA A 59 13.86 0.51 4.98
CA ALA A 59 12.47 0.87 4.73
C ALA A 59 11.86 0.00 3.61
N LYS A 60 12.61 -0.22 2.51
CA LYS A 60 12.18 -1.11 1.43
C LYS A 60 12.07 -2.56 1.90
N GLN A 61 13.02 -3.03 2.70
CA GLN A 61 12.99 -4.41 3.23
C GLN A 61 11.80 -4.65 4.16
N LEU A 62 11.37 -3.67 4.96
CA LEU A 62 10.15 -3.77 5.77
C LEU A 62 8.92 -4.04 4.90
N VAL A 63 8.77 -3.30 3.79
CA VAL A 63 7.67 -3.53 2.85
C VAL A 63 7.78 -4.91 2.20
N ILE A 64 8.97 -5.32 1.76
CA ILE A 64 9.19 -6.65 1.16
C ILE A 64 8.86 -7.77 2.15
N ARG A 65 9.22 -7.64 3.43
CA ARG A 65 9.01 -8.70 4.42
C ARG A 65 7.56 -8.79 4.91
N HIS A 66 6.89 -7.65 5.09
CA HIS A 66 5.61 -7.63 5.82
C HIS A 66 4.40 -7.30 4.95
N ALA A 67 4.53 -6.46 3.92
CA ALA A 67 3.37 -6.07 3.11
C ALA A 67 2.80 -7.27 2.32
N PRO A 68 1.47 -7.41 2.22
CA PRO A 68 0.88 -8.42 1.36
C PRO A 68 1.35 -8.27 -0.08
N LYS A 69 1.55 -9.39 -0.79
CA LYS A 69 2.05 -9.41 -2.17
C LYS A 69 0.96 -9.00 -3.17
N SER A 70 0.61 -7.73 -3.15
CA SER A 70 -0.32 -7.12 -4.09
C SER A 70 0.31 -5.90 -4.77
N ARG A 71 -0.12 -5.67 -6.01
CA ARG A 71 0.28 -4.50 -6.80
C ARG A 71 0.00 -3.19 -6.06
N ARG A 72 -1.19 -3.07 -5.46
CA ARG A 72 -1.65 -1.87 -4.74
C ARG A 72 -0.67 -1.40 -3.66
N TYR A 73 -0.15 -2.32 -2.86
CA TYR A 73 0.80 -2.00 -1.79
C TYR A 73 2.17 -1.59 -2.35
N GLY A 74 2.67 -2.30 -3.37
CA GLY A 74 3.92 -1.95 -4.03
C GLY A 74 3.87 -0.58 -4.71
N GLU A 75 2.81 -0.29 -5.47
CA GLU A 75 2.63 1.01 -6.12
C GLU A 75 2.56 2.15 -5.10
N THR A 76 1.81 1.96 -4.01
CA THR A 76 1.73 2.97 -2.94
C THR A 76 3.12 3.31 -2.37
N PHE A 77 3.95 2.30 -2.13
CA PHE A 77 5.31 2.53 -1.64
C PHE A 77 6.19 3.29 -2.64
N GLU A 78 6.19 2.86 -3.92
CA GLU A 78 7.03 3.45 -4.97
C GLU A 78 6.58 4.88 -5.33
N GLU A 79 5.28 5.13 -5.42
CA GLU A 79 4.72 6.47 -5.66
C GLU A 79 5.12 7.45 -4.57
N GLN A 80 4.99 7.05 -3.30
CA GLN A 80 5.35 7.89 -2.17
C GLN A 80 6.87 8.08 -2.03
N THR A 81 7.65 7.05 -2.39
CA THR A 81 9.12 7.14 -2.49
C THR A 81 9.53 8.20 -3.51
N ASN A 82 9.00 8.12 -4.73
CA ASN A 82 9.31 9.07 -5.79
C ASN A 82 8.88 10.49 -5.41
N ALA A 83 7.66 10.64 -4.87
CA ALA A 83 7.15 11.94 -4.44
C ALA A 83 8.04 12.58 -3.35
N ALA A 84 8.42 11.82 -2.32
CA ALA A 84 9.24 12.34 -1.24
C ALA A 84 10.68 12.63 -1.65
N PHE A 85 11.26 11.82 -2.56
CA PHE A 85 12.58 12.09 -3.13
C PHE A 85 12.60 13.44 -3.87
N LEU A 86 11.63 13.65 -4.77
CA LEU A 86 11.50 14.89 -5.53
C LEU A 86 11.23 16.08 -4.62
N ALA A 87 10.33 15.93 -3.63
CA ALA A 87 10.03 16.99 -2.66
C ALA A 87 11.27 17.39 -1.85
N GLN A 88 12.07 16.42 -1.40
CA GLN A 88 13.31 16.71 -0.67
C GLN A 88 14.35 17.39 -1.58
N GLY A 89 14.48 16.97 -2.85
CA GLY A 89 15.37 17.62 -3.81
C GLY A 89 14.97 19.07 -4.14
N GLN A 90 13.67 19.40 -4.11
CA GLN A 90 13.16 20.76 -4.35
C GLN A 90 13.42 21.73 -3.19
N LYS A 91 13.77 21.24 -2.00
CA LYS A 91 14.13 22.08 -0.84
C LYS A 91 15.50 22.75 -0.98
N GLY A 92 16.28 22.42 -2.02
CA GLY A 92 17.56 23.05 -2.30
C GLY A 92 18.58 22.79 -1.18
N HIS A 93 18.96 23.86 -0.46
CA HIS A 93 19.98 23.81 0.58
C HIS A 93 19.43 23.57 2.00
N GLU A 94 18.13 23.28 2.15
CA GLU A 94 17.61 22.87 3.46
C GLU A 94 18.37 21.63 3.94
N PRO A 95 18.91 21.64 5.17
CA PRO A 95 19.68 20.52 5.67
C PRO A 95 18.80 19.27 5.76
N CYS A 96 19.38 18.14 5.38
CA CYS A 96 18.76 16.84 5.62
C CYS A 96 18.57 16.59 7.11
N PRO A 97 17.49 15.87 7.49
CA PRO A 97 17.34 15.40 8.87
C PRO A 97 18.58 14.61 9.31
N ALA A 98 18.92 14.69 10.59
CA ALA A 98 20.02 13.91 11.14
C ALA A 98 19.72 12.40 11.01
N ALA A 99 20.77 11.58 10.85
CA ALA A 99 20.66 10.11 10.77
C ALA A 99 19.81 9.51 11.92
N ALA A 100 19.96 10.03 13.15
CA ALA A 100 19.17 9.59 14.30
C ALA A 100 17.65 9.86 14.17
N THR A 101 17.28 10.91 13.42
CA THR A 101 15.87 11.19 13.10
C THR A 101 15.32 10.15 12.13
N PHE A 102 16.12 9.79 11.12
CA PHE A 102 15.75 8.73 10.19
C PHE A 102 15.59 7.37 10.88
N SER A 103 16.55 6.98 11.73
CA SER A 103 16.49 5.71 12.46
C SER A 103 15.28 5.66 13.40
N GLY A 104 15.01 6.73 14.16
CA GLY A 104 13.86 6.78 15.06
C GLY A 104 12.52 6.65 14.32
N ARG A 105 12.39 7.29 13.15
CA ARG A 105 11.18 7.16 12.31
C ARG A 105 11.04 5.76 11.72
N LEU A 106 12.15 5.16 11.28
CA LEU A 106 12.16 3.81 10.75
C LEU A 106 11.70 2.79 11.80
N ASP A 107 12.21 2.90 13.03
CA ASP A 107 11.85 2.03 14.15
C ASP A 107 10.36 2.13 14.50
N GLU A 108 9.83 3.34 14.54
CA GLU A 108 8.40 3.57 14.80
C GLU A 108 7.53 2.96 13.70
N LEU A 109 7.87 3.21 12.43
CA LEU A 109 7.14 2.65 11.30
C LEU A 109 7.24 1.12 11.24
N SER A 110 8.38 0.55 11.61
CA SER A 110 8.57 -0.89 11.71
C SER A 110 7.61 -1.51 12.74
N LYS A 111 7.54 -0.94 13.95
CA LYS A 111 6.61 -1.40 15.00
C LYS A 111 5.17 -1.28 14.58
N ARG A 112 4.79 -0.15 13.98
CA ARG A 112 3.44 0.07 13.46
C ARG A 112 3.09 -0.94 12.38
N LEU A 113 3.98 -1.19 11.43
CA LEU A 113 3.73 -2.15 10.35
C LEU A 113 3.56 -3.58 10.91
N GLN A 114 4.39 -3.99 11.86
CA GLN A 114 4.28 -5.31 12.50
C GLN A 114 2.98 -5.48 13.30
N ALA A 115 2.50 -4.42 13.95
CA ALA A 115 1.21 -4.44 14.66
C ALA A 115 0.02 -4.59 13.71
N LEU A 116 0.12 -4.04 12.48
CA LEU A 116 -0.92 -4.11 11.47
C LEU A 116 -0.88 -5.41 10.66
N LEU A 117 0.31 -5.97 10.49
CA LEU A 117 0.57 -7.14 9.66
C LEU A 117 1.41 -8.14 10.47
N PRO A 118 0.76 -9.06 11.22
CA PRO A 118 1.51 -10.15 11.82
C PRO A 118 2.23 -10.91 10.71
N THR A 119 3.49 -11.27 10.95
CA THR A 119 4.34 -12.00 9.99
C THR A 119 3.54 -13.12 9.36
N ALA A 120 3.34 -13.08 8.04
CA ALA A 120 2.66 -14.16 7.35
C ALA A 120 3.41 -15.46 7.64
N PRO A 121 2.74 -16.55 8.07
CA PRO A 121 3.40 -17.83 8.23
C PRO A 121 4.07 -18.18 6.90
N ALA A 122 5.32 -18.65 6.96
CA ALA A 122 6.04 -19.09 5.78
C ALA A 122 5.15 -20.07 5.01
N ALA A 123 4.82 -19.76 3.76
CA ALA A 123 4.09 -20.67 2.90
C ALA A 123 4.86 -22.00 2.90
N SER A 124 4.25 -23.05 3.45
CA SER A 124 4.78 -24.40 3.36
C SER A 124 4.97 -24.71 1.87
N ARG A 125 6.22 -25.00 1.52
CA ARG A 125 6.65 -25.37 0.16
C ARG A 125 6.02 -26.67 -0.29
#